data_AF-K9IWL5-F1
#
_entry.id   AF-K9IWL5-F1
#
_cell.length_a   1.000
_cell.length_b   1.000
_cell.length_c   1.000
_cell.angle_alpha   90.00
_cell.angle_beta   90.00
_cell.angle_gamma   90.00
#
_symmetry.space_group_name_H-M   'P 1'
#
loop_
_entity.id
_entity.type
_entity.pdbx_description
1 polymer ?
#
loop_
_entity_poly.entity_id
_entity_poly.type
_entity_poly.pdbx_seq_one_letter_code
_entity_poly.pdbx_strand_id
1 'polypeptide(L)'
;MAAADVRTELDLLLLRLLADLEELEAKRAALNARVEEGWLSLSKARYAMGAKSVGPLQYASHMEPQVCVCTSEDPDGLQKFQVVRAAAQAPEDVGPRESALRRRKGLTRTPEPEPSSAPRDPLNWFGILVPHSLRQAQASFREGLRLAADMASLQSHISWGRSRLRELQEKVKQLELGAA
;
A
#
# COMPACT_ATOMS: atom_id res chain seq x y z
N MET A 1 28.55 24.22 25.46
CA MET A 1 28.64 23.64 24.10
C MET A 1 27.59 22.55 23.91
N ALA A 2 27.62 21.46 24.68
CA ALA A 2 26.63 20.36 24.57
C ALA A 2 25.14 20.79 24.62
N ALA A 3 24.74 21.74 25.47
CA ALA A 3 23.35 22.22 25.53
C ALA A 3 22.91 23.00 24.28
N ALA A 4 23.84 23.68 23.60
CA ALA A 4 23.54 24.39 22.35
C ALA A 4 23.35 23.39 21.20
N ASP A 5 24.19 22.36 21.14
CA ASP A 5 24.11 21.30 20.13
C ASP A 5 22.76 20.55 20.19
N VAL A 6 22.28 20.24 21.40
CA VAL A 6 20.97 19.58 21.63
C VAL A 6 19.80 20.48 21.20
N ARG A 7 19.89 21.79 21.44
CA ARG A 7 18.86 22.75 21.00
C ARG A 7 18.81 22.85 19.48
N THR A 8 19.96 22.88 18.82
CA THR A 8 20.02 22.87 17.35
C THR A 8 19.45 21.56 16.77
N GLU A 9 19.75 20.40 17.37
CA GLU A 9 19.16 19.12 16.97
C GLU A 9 17.62 19.15 17.10
N LEU A 10 17.10 19.74 18.19
CA LEU A 10 15.67 19.88 18.44
C LEU A 10 15.00 20.77 17.39
N ASP A 11 15.58 21.91 17.06
CA ASP A 11 15.06 22.82 16.05
C ASP A 11 15.04 22.16 14.66
N LEU A 12 16.11 21.47 14.28
CA LEU A 12 16.19 20.73 13.01
C LEU A 12 15.13 19.62 12.95
N LEU A 13 14.94 18.89 14.04
CA LEU A 13 13.93 17.84 14.12
C LEU A 13 12.51 18.40 14.04
N LEU A 14 12.25 19.55 14.66
CA LEU A 14 10.96 20.23 14.58
C LEU A 14 10.66 20.68 13.15
N LEU A 15 11.64 21.26 12.46
CA LEU A 15 11.50 21.65 11.06
C LEU A 15 11.21 20.44 10.17
N ARG A 16 11.93 19.33 10.36
CA ARG A 16 11.68 18.07 9.61
C ARG A 16 10.27 17.55 9.86
N LEU A 17 9.81 17.53 11.11
CA LEU A 17 8.45 17.11 11.46
C LEU A 17 7.36 17.99 10.82
N LEU A 18 7.58 19.31 10.77
CA LEU A 18 6.64 20.22 10.13
C LEU A 18 6.56 19.97 8.62
N ALA A 19 7.70 19.73 7.97
CA ALA A 19 7.75 19.35 6.56
C ALA A 19 7.05 18.01 6.29
N ASP A 20 7.29 16.99 7.13
CA ASP A 20 6.63 15.68 6.98
C ASP A 20 5.10 15.78 7.15
N LEU A 21 4.64 16.63 8.07
CA LEU A 21 3.21 16.87 8.29
C LEU A 21 2.56 17.57 7.09
N GLU A 22 3.24 18.57 6.51
CA GLU A 22 2.80 19.23 5.29
C GLU A 22 2.72 18.24 4.12
N GLU A 23 3.74 17.40 3.93
CA GLU A 23 3.73 16.36 2.90
C GLU A 23 2.62 15.33 3.13
N LEU A 24 2.37 14.94 4.39
CA LEU A 24 1.30 14.02 4.75
C LEU A 24 -0.07 14.60 4.39
N GLU A 25 -0.33 15.87 4.69
CA GLU A 25 -1.59 16.54 4.34
C GLU A 25 -1.77 16.67 2.82
N ALA A 26 -0.70 17.01 2.09
CA ALA A 26 -0.73 17.05 0.64
C ALA A 26 -1.07 15.66 0.03
N LYS A 27 -0.44 14.58 0.52
CA LYS A 27 -0.72 13.22 0.07
C LYS A 27 -2.12 12.76 0.47
N ARG A 28 -2.66 13.18 1.63
CA ARG A 28 -4.06 12.92 2.03
C ARG A 28 -5.05 13.53 1.03
N ALA A 29 -4.85 14.80 0.67
CA ALA A 29 -5.68 15.46 -0.32
C ALA A 29 -5.61 14.74 -1.69
N ALA A 30 -4.40 14.38 -2.12
CA ALA A 30 -4.21 13.62 -3.37
C ALA A 30 -4.87 12.23 -3.33
N LEU A 31 -4.77 11.52 -2.20
CA LEU A 31 -5.39 10.20 -2.00
C LEU A 31 -6.91 10.32 -2.10
N ASN A 32 -7.52 11.28 -1.41
CA ASN A 32 -8.96 11.51 -1.44
C ASN A 32 -9.44 11.78 -2.86
N ALA A 33 -8.76 12.66 -3.60
CA ALA A 33 -9.09 12.95 -5.00
C ALA A 33 -9.03 11.69 -5.89
N ARG A 34 -8.02 10.82 -5.71
CA ARG A 34 -7.91 9.56 -6.45
C ARG A 34 -8.99 8.55 -6.08
N VAL A 35 -9.34 8.45 -4.80
CA VAL A 35 -10.39 7.55 -4.32
C VAL A 35 -11.75 8.00 -4.85
N GLU A 36 -12.06 9.29 -4.80
CA GLU A 36 -13.28 9.87 -5.37
C GLU A 36 -13.38 9.64 -6.88
N GLU A 37 -12.29 9.91 -7.63
CA GLU A 37 -12.22 9.64 -9.06
C GLU A 37 -12.43 8.15 -9.37
N GLY A 38 -11.81 7.27 -8.57
CA GLY A 38 -11.92 5.83 -8.70
C GLY A 38 -13.36 5.33 -8.52
N TRP A 39 -14.03 5.77 -7.45
CA TRP A 39 -15.41 5.40 -7.17
C TRP A 39 -16.39 5.97 -8.20
N LEU A 40 -16.19 7.22 -8.65
CA LEU A 40 -17.02 7.82 -9.69
C LEU A 40 -16.86 7.08 -11.02
N SER A 41 -15.64 6.71 -11.39
CA SER A 41 -15.38 5.97 -12.63
C SER A 41 -15.94 4.54 -12.55
N LEU A 42 -15.84 3.91 -11.37
CA LEU A 42 -16.42 2.60 -11.13
C LEU A 42 -17.96 2.63 -11.21
N SER A 43 -18.61 3.66 -10.67
CA SER A 43 -20.06 3.80 -10.76
C SER A 43 -20.53 4.00 -12.20
N LYS A 44 -19.81 4.80 -13.00
CA LYS A 44 -20.04 4.93 -14.45
C LYS A 44 -19.92 3.59 -15.19
N ALA A 45 -18.90 2.79 -14.86
CA ALA A 45 -18.73 1.46 -15.43
C ALA A 45 -19.90 0.53 -15.07
N ARG A 46 -20.33 0.52 -13.80
CA ARG A 46 -21.50 -0.26 -13.34
C ARG A 46 -22.80 0.16 -14.02
N TYR A 47 -22.97 1.46 -14.27
CA TYR A 47 -24.12 1.98 -14.99
C TYR A 47 -24.12 1.51 -16.46
N ALA A 48 -22.99 1.64 -17.15
CA ALA A 48 -22.87 1.28 -18.56
C ALA A 48 -22.97 -0.24 -18.82
N MET A 49 -22.38 -1.06 -17.95
CA MET A 49 -22.34 -2.53 -18.12
C MET A 49 -23.53 -3.25 -17.47
N GLY A 50 -24.30 -2.56 -16.62
CA GLY A 50 -25.32 -3.15 -15.78
C GLY A 50 -24.78 -3.58 -14.41
N ALA A 51 -25.64 -3.45 -13.39
CA ALA A 51 -25.25 -3.59 -11.99
C ALA A 51 -24.69 -4.97 -11.58
N LYS A 52 -24.99 -6.02 -12.36
CA LYS A 52 -24.57 -7.42 -12.12
C LYS A 52 -23.24 -7.77 -12.82
N SER A 53 -22.79 -6.94 -13.74
CA SER A 53 -21.65 -7.20 -14.62
C SER A 53 -20.32 -6.75 -14.04
N VAL A 54 -20.33 -5.87 -13.05
CA VAL A 54 -19.14 -5.43 -12.30
C VAL A 54 -19.41 -5.65 -10.82
N GLY A 55 -18.85 -6.73 -10.30
CA GLY A 55 -18.98 -7.11 -8.90
C GLY A 55 -18.30 -8.44 -8.57
N PRO A 56 -18.37 -8.89 -7.31
CA PRO A 56 -17.60 -10.04 -6.82
C PRO A 56 -17.89 -11.37 -7.52
N LEU A 57 -19.09 -11.53 -8.07
CA LEU A 57 -19.47 -12.76 -8.80
C LEU A 57 -18.66 -12.97 -10.08
N GLN A 58 -18.00 -11.93 -10.60
CA GLN A 58 -17.19 -12.01 -11.82
C GLN A 58 -15.73 -12.36 -11.54
N TYR A 59 -15.29 -12.37 -10.27
CA TYR A 59 -13.89 -12.65 -9.94
C TYR A 59 -13.51 -14.07 -10.36
N ALA A 60 -12.31 -14.24 -10.92
CA ALA A 60 -11.81 -15.57 -11.28
C ALA A 60 -11.54 -16.41 -10.02
N SER A 61 -11.74 -17.74 -10.13
CA SER A 61 -11.46 -18.67 -9.04
C SER A 61 -9.99 -18.70 -8.62
N HIS A 62 -9.08 -18.25 -9.48
CA HIS A 62 -7.64 -18.11 -9.23
C HIS A 62 -7.23 -16.63 -9.20
N MET A 63 -7.88 -15.83 -8.35
CA MET A 63 -7.49 -14.44 -8.16
C MET A 63 -6.12 -14.37 -7.46
N GLU A 64 -5.12 -13.82 -8.16
CA GLU A 64 -3.78 -13.60 -7.62
C GLU A 64 -3.53 -12.11 -7.34
N PRO A 65 -2.81 -11.77 -6.27
CA PRO A 65 -2.42 -10.40 -6.01
C PRO A 65 -1.50 -9.90 -7.13
N GLN A 66 -1.79 -8.73 -7.69
CA GLN A 66 -0.91 -8.10 -8.70
C GLN A 66 0.17 -7.22 -8.06
N VAL A 67 -0.03 -6.88 -6.80
CA VAL A 67 0.73 -5.87 -6.08
C VAL A 67 0.81 -6.31 -4.63
N CYS A 68 2.00 -6.18 -4.05
CA CYS A 68 2.30 -6.44 -2.66
C CYS A 68 2.90 -5.18 -2.02
N VAL A 69 2.81 -5.08 -0.70
CA VAL A 69 3.52 -4.04 0.07
C VAL A 69 4.76 -4.66 0.67
N CYS A 70 5.92 -4.10 0.36
CA CYS A 70 7.19 -4.48 0.97
C CYS A 70 7.56 -3.43 2.02
N THR A 71 8.14 -3.89 3.12
CA THR A 71 8.77 -3.03 4.12
C THR A 71 10.27 -3.03 3.91
N SER A 72 10.87 -1.85 4.01
CA SER A 72 12.31 -1.63 3.94
C SER A 72 12.71 -0.67 5.06
N GLU A 73 13.97 -0.67 5.45
CA GLU A 73 14.51 0.31 6.40
C GLU A 73 15.24 1.41 5.62
N ASP A 74 14.91 2.66 5.90
CA ASP A 74 15.65 3.82 5.41
C ASP A 74 17.02 3.91 6.12
N PRO A 75 17.99 4.72 5.65
CA PRO A 75 19.30 4.84 6.30
C PRO A 75 19.20 5.35 7.75
N ASP A 76 18.10 6.02 8.08
CA ASP A 76 17.76 6.47 9.43
C ASP A 76 17.17 5.36 10.32
N GLY A 77 17.08 4.11 9.83
CA GLY A 77 16.50 2.95 10.52
C GLY A 77 14.98 2.94 10.57
N LEU A 78 14.33 3.76 9.74
CA LEU A 78 12.87 3.96 9.75
C LEU A 78 12.18 3.08 8.72
N GLN A 79 11.04 2.51 9.12
CA GLN A 79 10.26 1.66 8.23
C GLN A 79 9.65 2.48 7.08
N LYS A 80 9.96 2.04 5.87
CA LYS A 80 9.46 2.58 4.60
C LYS A 80 8.66 1.50 3.89
N PHE A 81 7.44 1.84 3.52
CA PHE A 81 6.50 0.99 2.82
C PHE A 81 6.54 1.29 1.34
N GLN A 82 6.64 0.24 0.52
CA GLN A 82 6.70 0.38 -0.93
C GLN A 82 5.72 -0.58 -1.60
N VAL A 83 4.97 -0.06 -2.55
CA VAL A 83 4.02 -0.83 -3.36
C VAL A 83 4.78 -1.41 -4.55
N VAL A 84 5.00 -2.72 -4.52
CA VAL A 84 5.76 -3.44 -5.56
C VAL A 84 4.82 -4.36 -6.32
N ARG A 85 5.05 -4.55 -7.62
CA ARG A 85 4.33 -5.59 -8.37
C ARG A 85 4.66 -6.94 -7.78
N ALA A 86 3.63 -7.76 -7.59
CA ALA A 86 3.82 -9.15 -7.22
C ALA A 86 4.53 -9.86 -8.39
N ALA A 87 5.86 -9.98 -8.31
CA ALA A 87 6.53 -11.09 -8.98
C ALA A 87 6.02 -12.37 -8.32
N ALA A 88 6.09 -13.51 -9.01
CA ALA A 88 5.63 -14.82 -8.53
C ALA A 88 6.40 -15.34 -7.29
N GLN A 89 6.43 -14.56 -6.20
CA GLN A 89 6.71 -15.02 -4.87
C GLN A 89 5.41 -15.62 -4.36
N ALA A 90 5.42 -16.95 -4.23
CA ALA A 90 4.30 -17.69 -3.69
C ALA A 90 3.90 -17.06 -2.34
N PRO A 91 2.63 -16.65 -2.16
CA PRO A 91 2.17 -16.22 -0.85
C PRO A 91 2.36 -17.36 0.15
N GLU A 92 2.83 -17.04 1.36
CA GLU A 92 2.89 -18.01 2.46
C GLU A 92 1.47 -18.56 2.70
N ASP A 93 1.32 -19.87 2.49
CA ASP A 93 0.06 -20.61 2.57
C ASP A 93 -0.33 -20.80 4.04
N VAL A 94 -0.94 -19.78 4.65
CA VAL A 94 -1.52 -19.88 6.00
C VAL A 94 -2.99 -20.27 5.88
N GLY A 95 -3.23 -21.56 5.67
CA GLY A 95 -4.57 -22.14 5.68
C GLY A 95 -4.55 -23.67 5.65
N PRO A 96 -5.41 -24.38 6.42
CA PRO A 96 -5.57 -25.82 6.28
C PRO A 96 -6.09 -26.15 4.89
N ARG A 97 -5.30 -26.88 4.10
CA ARG A 97 -5.71 -27.41 2.79
C ARG A 97 -6.82 -28.44 2.99
N GLU A 98 -8.06 -28.05 2.75
CA GLU A 98 -9.16 -29.01 2.69
C GLU A 98 -9.06 -29.85 1.41
N SER A 99 -8.94 -31.15 1.63
CA SER A 99 -8.79 -32.19 0.63
C SER A 99 -9.98 -32.28 -0.32
N ALA A 100 -9.71 -32.09 -1.61
CA ALA A 100 -10.65 -32.33 -2.70
C ALA A 100 -11.19 -33.77 -2.68
N LEU A 101 -12.52 -33.92 -2.65
CA LEU A 101 -13.19 -35.20 -2.81
C LEU A 101 -13.65 -35.44 -4.26
N ARG A 102 -13.25 -36.63 -4.74
CA ARG A 102 -13.77 -37.44 -5.85
C ARG A 102 -13.37 -37.08 -7.29
N ARG A 103 -12.23 -37.67 -7.69
CA ARG A 103 -11.92 -38.01 -9.09
C ARG A 103 -12.93 -39.02 -9.65
N ARG A 104 -13.49 -38.72 -10.83
CA ARG A 104 -13.96 -39.75 -11.77
C ARG A 104 -12.80 -40.14 -12.70
N LYS A 105 -12.76 -41.42 -13.03
CA LYS A 105 -11.66 -42.11 -13.71
C LYS A 105 -11.75 -41.94 -15.22
N GLY A 106 -10.70 -41.39 -15.85
CA GLY A 106 -10.58 -41.34 -17.30
C GLY A 106 -9.36 -40.56 -17.77
N LEU A 107 -8.43 -41.27 -18.39
CA LEU A 107 -7.35 -40.84 -19.27
C LEU A 107 -6.15 -40.05 -18.68
N THR A 108 -5.01 -40.74 -18.69
CA THR A 108 -3.65 -40.27 -18.46
C THR A 108 -3.28 -39.10 -19.39
N ARG A 109 -3.07 -37.92 -18.81
CA ARG A 109 -2.15 -36.91 -19.35
C ARG A 109 -1.14 -36.54 -18.27
N THR A 110 0.11 -36.75 -18.62
CA THR A 110 1.32 -36.31 -17.94
C THR A 110 1.17 -34.84 -17.50
N PRO A 111 1.48 -34.47 -16.24
CA PRO A 111 1.52 -33.07 -15.86
C PRO A 111 2.81 -32.46 -16.40
N GLU A 112 2.74 -31.83 -17.56
CA GLU A 112 3.74 -30.83 -17.95
C GLU A 112 3.56 -29.60 -17.05
N PRO A 113 4.63 -29.04 -16.49
CA PRO A 113 4.56 -27.78 -15.76
C PRO A 113 4.28 -26.66 -16.77
N GLU A 114 3.03 -26.19 -16.80
CA GLU A 114 2.64 -25.00 -17.55
C GLU A 114 3.53 -23.82 -17.13
N PRO A 115 4.15 -23.10 -18.08
CA PRO A 115 4.99 -21.95 -17.76
C PRO A 115 4.14 -20.89 -17.07
N SER A 116 4.63 -20.34 -15.96
CA SER A 116 3.99 -19.29 -15.17
C SER A 116 3.61 -18.11 -16.09
N SER A 117 2.37 -18.11 -16.58
CA SER A 117 1.87 -17.08 -17.46
C SER A 117 1.81 -15.76 -16.69
N ALA A 118 2.25 -14.66 -17.31
CA ALA A 118 2.20 -13.33 -16.72
C ALA A 118 0.83 -13.05 -16.07
N PRO A 119 0.78 -12.28 -14.96
CA PRO A 119 -0.47 -11.98 -14.26
C PRO A 119 -1.50 -11.41 -15.24
N ARG A 120 -2.61 -12.14 -15.43
CA ARG A 120 -3.69 -11.70 -16.32
C ARG A 120 -4.29 -10.40 -15.78
N ASP A 121 -4.58 -9.44 -16.67
CA ASP A 121 -5.24 -8.19 -16.30
C ASP A 121 -6.61 -8.53 -15.68
N PRO A 122 -6.91 -8.14 -14.42
CA PRO A 122 -8.12 -8.56 -13.74
C PRO A 122 -9.35 -7.85 -14.32
N LEU A 123 -9.15 -6.82 -15.15
CA LEU A 123 -10.23 -6.18 -15.90
C LEU A 123 -10.90 -7.15 -16.87
N ASN A 124 -10.19 -8.15 -17.38
CA ASN A 124 -10.74 -9.13 -18.31
C ASN A 124 -11.77 -10.06 -17.65
N TRP A 125 -11.85 -10.08 -16.32
CA TRP A 125 -12.91 -10.80 -15.59
C TRP A 125 -14.29 -10.21 -15.84
N PHE A 126 -14.37 -8.93 -16.23
CA PHE A 126 -15.63 -8.24 -16.48
C PHE A 126 -16.03 -8.27 -17.97
N GLY A 127 -15.45 -9.17 -18.76
CA GLY A 127 -15.76 -9.39 -20.17
C GLY A 127 -14.66 -8.90 -21.12
N ILE A 128 -14.85 -9.22 -22.41
CA ILE A 128 -13.86 -8.95 -23.47
C ILE A 128 -13.77 -7.44 -23.78
N LEU A 129 -14.88 -6.72 -23.64
CA LEU A 129 -14.97 -5.29 -23.87
C LEU A 129 -15.03 -4.53 -22.54
N VAL A 130 -13.85 -4.23 -22.00
CA VAL A 130 -13.70 -3.45 -20.76
C VAL A 130 -13.92 -1.96 -21.07
N PRO A 131 -14.92 -1.30 -20.46
CA PRO A 131 -15.14 0.13 -20.67
C PRO A 131 -13.98 0.99 -20.18
N HIS A 132 -13.80 2.15 -20.82
CA HIS A 132 -12.78 3.12 -20.44
C HIS A 132 -12.89 3.55 -18.96
N SER A 133 -14.11 3.75 -18.47
CA SER A 133 -14.37 4.12 -17.07
C SER A 133 -13.90 3.05 -16.06
N LEU A 134 -13.94 1.77 -16.42
CA LEU A 134 -13.44 0.71 -15.55
C LEU A 134 -11.91 0.68 -15.51
N ARG A 135 -11.26 0.97 -16.64
CA ARG A 135 -9.80 1.17 -16.71
C ARG A 135 -9.35 2.38 -15.89
N GLN A 136 -10.10 3.48 -15.99
CA GLN A 136 -9.85 4.69 -15.20
C GLN A 136 -10.00 4.40 -13.69
N ALA A 137 -11.06 3.69 -13.29
CA ALA A 137 -11.24 3.30 -11.89
C ALA A 137 -10.04 2.49 -11.36
N GLN A 138 -9.59 1.48 -12.12
CA GLN A 138 -8.42 0.67 -11.74
C GLN A 138 -7.16 1.53 -11.62
N ALA A 139 -6.93 2.47 -12.55
CA ALA A 139 -5.78 3.36 -12.50
C ALA A 139 -5.82 4.27 -11.27
N SER A 140 -6.96 4.91 -10.99
CA SER A 140 -7.13 5.78 -9.82
C SER A 140 -6.92 5.02 -8.51
N PHE A 141 -7.46 3.80 -8.37
CA PHE A 141 -7.22 2.97 -7.17
C PHE A 141 -5.77 2.49 -7.05
N ARG A 142 -5.08 2.18 -8.15
CA ARG A 142 -3.65 1.83 -8.13
C ARG A 142 -2.80 2.99 -7.64
N GLU A 143 -3.05 4.21 -8.11
CA GLU A 143 -2.35 5.39 -7.60
C GLU A 143 -2.72 5.69 -6.14
N GLY A 144 -4.00 5.53 -5.76
CA GLY A 144 -4.43 5.63 -4.37
C GLY A 144 -3.68 4.67 -3.45
N LEU A 145 -3.46 3.42 -3.87
CA LEU A 145 -2.69 2.45 -3.09
C LEU A 145 -1.23 2.88 -2.89
N ARG A 146 -0.59 3.47 -3.91
CA ARG A 146 0.78 4.01 -3.78
C ARG A 146 0.84 5.18 -2.81
N LEU A 147 -0.10 6.13 -2.93
CA LEU A 147 -0.21 7.25 -2.00
C LEU A 147 -0.41 6.78 -0.56
N ALA A 148 -1.23 5.73 -0.34
CA ALA A 148 -1.44 5.17 0.99
C ALA A 148 -0.14 4.58 1.60
N ALA A 149 0.70 3.91 0.82
CA ALA A 149 1.98 3.39 1.30
C ALA A 149 2.99 4.51 1.60
N ASP A 150 3.05 5.54 0.75
CA ASP A 150 3.86 6.73 1.02
C ASP A 150 3.42 7.42 2.32
N MET A 151 2.11 7.59 2.51
CA MET A 151 1.55 8.16 3.74
C MET A 151 1.87 7.30 4.97
N ALA A 152 1.80 5.97 4.87
CA ALA A 152 2.19 5.08 5.95
C ALA A 152 3.66 5.26 6.34
N SER A 153 4.53 5.46 5.35
CA SER A 153 5.96 5.74 5.57
C SER A 153 6.16 7.08 6.27
N LEU A 154 5.49 8.14 5.81
CA LEU A 154 5.51 9.46 6.46
C LEU A 154 4.98 9.39 7.90
N GLN A 155 3.90 8.63 8.13
CA GLN A 155 3.34 8.45 9.47
C GLN A 155 4.32 7.72 10.41
N SER A 156 5.04 6.71 9.92
CA SER A 156 6.14 6.09 10.66
C SER A 156 7.21 7.12 11.02
N HIS A 157 7.64 7.93 10.05
CA HIS A 157 8.64 8.96 10.25
C HIS A 157 8.21 10.02 11.29
N ILE A 158 6.97 10.53 11.18
CA ILE A 158 6.38 11.49 12.13
C ILE A 158 6.28 10.88 13.53
N SER A 159 5.88 9.60 13.65
CA SER A 159 5.77 8.93 14.95
C SER A 159 7.11 8.80 15.66
N TRP A 160 8.16 8.49 14.89
CA TRP A 160 9.53 8.45 15.38
C TRP A 160 10.01 9.85 15.78
N GLY A 161 9.86 10.84 14.90
CA GLY A 161 10.31 12.21 15.17
C GLY A 161 9.62 12.81 16.40
N ARG A 162 8.33 12.55 16.61
CA ARG A 162 7.61 12.96 17.84
C ARG A 162 8.16 12.32 19.10
N SER A 163 8.60 11.07 19.01
CA SER A 163 9.21 10.37 20.15
C SER A 163 10.60 10.94 20.44
N ARG A 164 11.42 11.13 19.41
CA ARG A 164 12.75 11.74 19.53
C ARG A 164 12.69 13.18 20.06
N LEU A 165 11.72 13.97 19.62
CA LEU A 165 11.53 15.34 20.07
C LEU A 165 11.23 15.40 21.57
N ARG A 166 10.37 14.50 22.09
CA ARG A 166 10.09 14.40 23.53
C ARG A 166 11.34 14.02 24.32
N GLU A 167 12.14 13.08 23.82
CA GLU A 167 13.41 12.70 24.47
C GLU A 167 14.40 13.86 24.57
N LEU A 168 14.55 14.62 23.48
CA LEU A 168 15.46 15.78 23.46
C LEU A 168 14.95 16.90 24.37
N GLN A 169 13.64 17.15 24.40
CA GLN A 169 13.04 18.13 25.32
C GLN A 169 13.32 17.80 26.79
N GLU A 170 13.19 16.53 27.18
CA GLU A 170 13.51 16.11 28.55
C GLU A 170 15.01 16.25 28.85
N LYS A 171 15.89 15.90 27.90
CA LYS A 171 17.34 16.13 28.06
C LYS A 171 17.68 17.61 28.26
N VAL A 172 17.05 18.51 27.50
CA VAL A 172 17.24 19.96 27.68
C VAL A 172 16.82 20.40 29.08
N LYS A 173 15.65 19.97 29.57
CA LYS A 173 15.20 20.29 30.94
C LYS A 173 16.18 19.79 32.01
N GLN A 174 16.71 18.58 31.87
CA GLN A 174 17.69 18.02 32.81
C GLN A 174 19.00 18.81 32.82
N LEU A 175 19.48 19.24 31.64
CA LEU A 175 20.68 20.05 31.52
C LEU A 175 20.49 21.46 32.10
N GLU A 176 19.28 22.01 32.03
CA GLU A 176 18.93 23.31 32.62
C GLU A 176 18.83 23.23 34.15
N LEU A 177 18.25 22.15 34.70
CA LEU A 177 18.16 21.92 36.15
C LEU A 177 19.51 21.60 36.79
N GLY A 178 20.41 20.91 36.08
CA GLY A 178 21.77 20.62 36.56
C GLY A 178 22.75 21.78 36.45
N ALA A 179 22.37 22.87 35.77
CA ALA A 179 23.17 24.09 35.64
C ALA A 179 22.76 25.21 36.61
N ALA A 180 21.69 25.00 37.39
CA ALA A 180 21.19 25.88 38.44
C ALA A 180 21.66 25.41 39.82
#